data_AF-A0A0F7EI54-F1
#
_entry.id   AF-A0A0F7EI54-F1
#
_cell.length_a   1.000
_cell.length_b   1.000
_cell.length_c   1.000
_cell.angle_alpha   90.00
_cell.angle_beta   90.00
_cell.angle_gamma   90.00
#
_symmetry.space_group_name_H-M   'P 1'
#
loop_
_entity.id
_entity.type
_entity.pdbx_description
1 polymer ?
#
loop_
_entity_poly.entity_id
_entity_poly.type
_entity_poly.pdbx_seq_one_letter_code
_entity_poly.pdbx_strand_id
1 'polypeptide(L)'
;MSIQLSDQTVSAEAVLKSRNHQSLMTIETPITAENIDQIRPTPETISEAKRLFEAEGFVVVSSGITLTVHGTRAQFAKLLGGDWEKGSPMIPKHMEQLVERIVFPEKKPIYFP
;
A
#
# COMPACT_ATOMS: atom_id res chain seq x y z
N MET A 1 2.81 -16.31 28.93
CA MET A 1 3.08 -14.91 28.57
C MET A 1 2.69 -14.73 27.12
N SER A 2 1.56 -14.07 26.87
CA SER A 2 1.09 -13.77 25.53
C SER A 2 1.87 -12.58 25.01
N ILE A 3 2.71 -12.79 24.00
CA ILE A 3 3.43 -11.73 23.33
C ILE A 3 2.35 -10.83 22.71
N GLN A 4 2.16 -9.63 23.26
CA GLN A 4 1.21 -8.66 22.71
C GLN A 4 1.65 -8.34 21.28
N LEU A 5 0.94 -8.90 20.31
CA LEU A 5 1.13 -8.65 18.87
C LEU A 5 0.92 -7.18 18.47
N SER A 6 0.56 -6.29 19.41
CA SER A 6 0.30 -4.87 19.16
C SER A 6 1.53 -4.08 18.73
N ASP A 7 2.74 -4.51 19.12
CA ASP A 7 3.97 -3.71 18.94
C ASP A 7 4.82 -4.14 17.74
N GLN A 8 4.38 -5.13 16.96
CA GLN A 8 5.12 -5.51 15.77
C GLN A 8 4.88 -4.51 14.64
N THR A 9 5.95 -3.83 14.22
CA THR A 9 5.97 -3.04 12.99
C THR A 9 5.88 -3.97 11.78
N VAL A 10 5.00 -3.62 10.86
CA VAL A 10 4.77 -4.31 9.59
C VAL A 10 5.02 -3.33 8.46
N SER A 11 5.48 -3.84 7.32
CA SER A 11 5.62 -3.10 6.07
C SER A 11 4.51 -3.51 5.12
N ALA A 12 3.97 -2.57 4.36
CA ALA A 12 3.02 -2.81 3.29
C ALA A 12 3.36 -1.96 2.07
N GLU A 13 2.97 -2.41 0.89
CA GLU A 13 3.05 -1.65 -0.34
C GLU A 13 1.66 -1.09 -0.67
N ALA A 14 1.54 0.23 -0.68
CA ALA A 14 0.36 0.91 -1.19
C ALA A 14 0.54 1.16 -2.69
N VAL A 15 -0.27 0.45 -3.49
CA VAL A 15 -0.38 0.65 -4.93
C VAL A 15 -1.26 1.87 -5.16
N LEU A 16 -0.70 2.88 -5.82
CA LEU A 16 -1.39 4.12 -6.10
C LEU A 16 -2.17 4.03 -7.42
N LYS A 17 -3.23 4.82 -7.54
CA LYS A 17 -3.93 4.96 -8.81
C LYS A 17 -3.02 5.61 -9.85
N SER A 18 -2.99 5.01 -11.02
CA SER A 18 -2.32 5.54 -12.21
C SER A 18 -3.01 6.82 -12.70
N ARG A 19 -2.27 7.60 -13.49
CA ARG A 19 -2.79 8.81 -14.14
C ARG A 19 -3.97 8.52 -15.07
N ASN A 20 -3.96 7.39 -15.77
CA ASN A 20 -5.02 7.00 -16.69
C ASN A 20 -6.11 6.11 -16.04
N HIS A 21 -6.08 5.96 -14.71
CA HIS A 21 -6.99 5.11 -13.93
C HIS A 21 -6.94 3.60 -14.28
N GLN A 22 -5.98 3.14 -15.09
CA GLN A 22 -5.73 1.71 -15.26
C GLN A 22 -5.08 1.13 -14.01
N SER A 23 -5.59 -0.01 -13.58
CA SER A 23 -4.99 -0.76 -12.48
C SER A 23 -3.70 -1.42 -12.92
N LEU A 24 -2.62 -1.20 -12.17
CA LEU A 24 -1.35 -1.92 -12.36
C LEU A 24 -1.49 -3.43 -12.11
N MET A 25 -2.53 -3.83 -11.37
CA MET A 25 -2.78 -5.22 -10.99
C MET A 25 -3.59 -5.99 -12.05
N THR A 26 -4.28 -5.29 -12.96
CA THR A 26 -5.15 -5.90 -13.98
C THR A 26 -4.84 -5.41 -15.40
N ILE A 27 -3.76 -4.66 -15.60
CA ILE A 27 -3.39 -4.15 -16.92
C ILE A 27 -3.00 -5.31 -17.84
N GLU A 28 -3.69 -5.44 -18.97
CA GLU A 28 -3.39 -6.46 -19.99
C GLU A 28 -2.34 -5.99 -21.00
N THR A 29 -2.24 -4.67 -21.19
CA THR A 29 -1.25 -4.07 -22.09
C THR A 29 0.13 -4.10 -21.45
N PRO A 30 1.19 -4.56 -22.17
CA PRO A 30 2.55 -4.53 -21.67
C PRO A 30 2.98 -3.13 -21.22
N ILE A 31 3.65 -3.04 -20.09
CA ILE A 31 4.26 -1.79 -19.62
C ILE A 31 5.58 -1.61 -20.36
N THR A 32 5.70 -0.52 -21.12
CA THR A 32 6.86 -0.20 -21.94
C THR A 32 7.38 1.21 -21.62
N ALA A 33 8.56 1.55 -22.13
CA ALA A 33 9.12 2.90 -21.95
C ALA A 33 8.23 3.99 -22.58
N GLU A 34 7.48 3.66 -23.63
CA GLU A 34 6.60 4.61 -24.31
C GLU A 34 5.30 4.90 -23.55
N ASN A 35 4.80 3.96 -22.73
CA ASN A 35 3.52 4.11 -22.03
C ASN A 35 3.65 4.29 -20.51
N ILE A 36 4.83 4.10 -19.93
CA ILE A 36 5.05 4.16 -18.48
C ILE A 36 4.57 5.47 -17.85
N ASP A 37 4.70 6.60 -18.55
CA ASP A 37 4.28 7.92 -18.04
C ASP A 37 2.76 8.09 -17.93
N GLN A 38 1.99 7.28 -18.66
CA GLN A 38 0.52 7.25 -18.56
C GLN A 38 0.05 6.39 -17.38
N ILE A 39 0.89 5.42 -17.00
CA ILE A 39 0.60 4.44 -15.96
C ILE A 39 1.14 4.91 -14.59
N ARG A 40 2.19 5.72 -14.58
CA ARG A 40 2.73 6.31 -13.35
C ARG A 40 1.67 7.19 -12.65
N PRO A 41 1.53 7.08 -11.32
CA PRO A 41 0.79 8.05 -10.53
C PRO A 41 1.34 9.46 -10.74
N THR A 42 0.50 10.49 -10.64
CA THR A 42 0.99 11.87 -10.73
C THR A 42 1.75 12.26 -9.46
N PRO A 43 2.66 13.25 -9.53
CA PRO A 43 3.34 13.77 -8.33
C PRO A 43 2.36 14.21 -7.23
N GLU A 44 1.22 14.78 -7.62
CA GLU A 44 0.16 15.19 -6.69
C GLU A 44 -0.44 13.97 -5.99
N THR A 45 -0.80 12.91 -6.72
CA THR A 45 -1.30 11.65 -6.14
C THR A 45 -0.30 11.05 -5.15
N ILE A 46 0.99 11.03 -5.49
CA ILE A 46 2.05 10.53 -4.62
C ILE A 46 2.14 11.37 -3.34
N SER A 47 2.18 12.69 -3.48
CA SER A 47 2.30 13.62 -2.35
C SER A 47 1.11 13.55 -1.40
N GLU A 48 -0.11 13.46 -1.95
CA GLU A 48 -1.33 13.44 -1.16
C GLU A 48 -1.54 12.09 -0.49
N ALA A 49 -1.32 10.98 -1.19
CA ALA A 49 -1.38 9.65 -0.58
C ALA A 49 -0.37 9.53 0.57
N LYS A 50 0.87 10.02 0.36
CA LYS A 50 1.89 10.08 1.40
C LYS A 50 1.39 10.87 2.62
N ARG A 51 0.88 12.08 2.40
CA ARG A 51 0.35 12.95 3.48
C ARG A 51 -0.76 12.25 4.27
N LEU A 52 -1.67 11.54 3.61
CA LEU A 52 -2.76 10.82 4.27
C LEU A 52 -2.25 9.66 5.13
N PHE A 53 -1.28 8.87 4.65
CA PHE A 53 -0.66 7.82 5.45
C PHE A 53 0.13 8.39 6.65
N GLU A 54 0.88 9.47 6.45
CA GLU A 54 1.62 10.13 7.53
C GLU A 54 0.67 10.72 8.60
N ALA A 55 -0.49 11.25 8.20
CA ALA A 55 -1.51 11.74 9.13
C ALA A 55 -2.12 10.63 10.00
N GLU A 56 -2.10 9.38 9.54
CA GLU A 56 -2.51 8.20 10.32
C GLU A 56 -1.35 7.60 11.16
N GLY A 57 -0.19 8.28 11.14
CA GLY A 57 0.98 7.94 11.95
C GLY A 57 1.91 6.89 11.32
N PHE A 58 1.77 6.62 10.02
CA PHE A 58 2.67 5.72 9.31
C PHE A 58 3.95 6.45 8.88
N VAL A 59 5.04 5.70 8.77
CA VAL A 59 6.26 6.17 8.09
C VAL A 59 6.19 5.73 6.63
N VAL A 60 6.37 6.66 5.70
CA VAL A 60 6.15 6.43 4.27
C VAL A 60 7.40 6.70 3.46
N VAL A 61 7.80 5.73 2.65
CA VAL A 61 8.90 5.83 1.68
C VAL A 61 8.33 5.69 0.27
N SER A 62 8.64 6.63 -0.61
CA SER A 62 8.17 6.58 -2.00
C SER A 62 9.07 5.67 -2.85
N SER A 63 8.47 4.79 -3.64
CA SER A 63 9.17 3.86 -4.53
C SER A 63 8.58 3.90 -5.95
N GLY A 64 8.74 5.04 -6.63
CA GLY A 64 8.27 5.25 -8.00
C GLY A 64 6.74 5.20 -8.15
N ILE A 65 6.18 4.01 -8.35
CA ILE A 65 4.74 3.76 -8.59
C ILE A 65 3.98 3.29 -7.35
N THR A 66 4.68 2.89 -6.29
CA THR A 66 4.11 2.52 -5.00
C THR A 66 4.65 3.38 -3.87
N LEU A 67 3.97 3.32 -2.72
CA LEU A 67 4.48 3.80 -1.44
C LEU A 67 4.71 2.61 -0.51
N THR A 68 5.92 2.49 0.02
CA THR A 68 6.19 1.58 1.13
C THR A 68 5.72 2.27 2.42
N VAL A 69 4.82 1.61 3.14
CA VAL A 69 4.17 2.12 4.35
C VAL A 69 4.54 1.25 5.54
N HIS A 70 5.16 1.85 6.55
CA HIS A 70 5.56 1.19 7.79
C HIS A 70 4.67 1.65 8.95
N GLY A 71 4.15 0.70 9.71
CA GLY A 71 3.37 0.98 10.92
C GLY A 71 3.10 -0.27 11.73
N THR A 72 2.55 -0.11 12.92
CA THR A 72 2.18 -1.24 13.78
C THR A 72 0.94 -1.94 13.24
N ARG A 73 0.76 -3.20 13.65
CA ARG A 73 -0.46 -3.97 13.37
C ARG A 73 -1.72 -3.26 13.85
N ALA A 74 -1.65 -2.54 14.97
CA ALA A 74 -2.75 -1.75 15.51
C ALA A 74 -3.10 -0.57 14.59
N GLN A 75 -2.10 0.13 14.03
CA GLN A 75 -2.33 1.21 13.07
C GLN A 75 -2.99 0.69 11.79
N PHE A 76 -2.52 -0.43 11.24
CA PHE A 76 -3.15 -1.05 10.07
C PHE A 76 -4.58 -1.52 10.36
N ALA A 77 -4.83 -2.14 11.52
CA ALA A 77 -6.18 -2.55 11.92
C ALA A 77 -7.14 -1.35 12.08
N LYS A 78 -6.65 -0.22 12.60
CA LYS A 78 -7.42 1.03 12.70
C LYS A 78 -7.77 1.58 11.32
N LEU A 79 -6.80 1.59 10.40
CA LEU A 79 -6.99 2.13 9.06
C LEU A 79 -7.88 1.23 8.19
N LEU A 80 -7.62 -0.07 8.18
CA LEU A 80 -8.15 -1.02 7.20
C LEU A 80 -9.24 -1.94 7.77
N GLY A 81 -9.53 -1.85 9.07
CA GLY A 81 -10.45 -2.73 9.78
C GLY A 81 -9.82 -4.06 10.20
N GLY A 82 -10.56 -4.86 10.98
CA GLY A 82 -10.05 -6.08 11.62
C GLY A 82 -9.65 -7.22 10.67
N ASP A 83 -10.07 -7.17 9.40
CA ASP A 83 -9.85 -8.22 8.41
C ASP A 83 -8.68 -7.94 7.46
N TRP A 84 -7.84 -6.96 7.77
CA TRP A 84 -6.76 -6.50 6.89
C TRP A 84 -5.74 -7.59 6.52
N GLU A 85 -5.57 -8.61 7.35
CA GLU A 85 -4.68 -9.75 7.08
C GLU A 85 -5.25 -10.79 6.13
N LYS A 86 -6.53 -10.70 5.73
CA LYS A 86 -7.17 -11.69 4.84
C LYS A 86 -6.81 -11.51 3.35
N GLY A 87 -5.84 -10.64 3.03
CA GLY A 87 -5.15 -10.59 1.72
C GLY A 87 -5.63 -9.50 0.75
N SER A 88 -6.76 -8.83 1.01
CA SER A 88 -7.22 -7.66 0.25
C SER A 88 -8.05 -6.73 1.15
N PRO A 89 -7.41 -5.94 2.03
CA PRO A 89 -8.13 -4.97 2.85
C PRO A 89 -8.93 -3.99 1.98
N MET A 90 -10.10 -3.59 2.46
CA MET A 90 -10.86 -2.50 1.87
C MET A 90 -10.13 -1.18 2.15
N ILE A 91 -9.89 -0.39 1.11
CA ILE A 91 -9.30 0.94 1.25
C ILE A 91 -10.34 1.89 1.83
N PRO A 92 -9.99 2.75 2.81
CA PRO A 92 -10.91 3.75 3.34
C PRO A 92 -11.37 4.73 2.26
N LYS A 93 -12.64 5.15 2.29
CA LYS A 93 -13.23 6.08 1.31
C LYS A 93 -12.41 7.34 1.03
N HIS A 94 -11.77 7.90 2.04
CA HIS A 94 -10.96 9.11 1.90
C HIS A 94 -9.62 8.87 1.18
N MET A 95 -9.19 7.62 1.02
CA MET A 95 -8.00 7.20 0.28
C MET A 95 -8.34 6.54 -1.06
N GLU A 96 -9.58 6.11 -1.30
CA GLU A 96 -10.01 5.39 -2.51
C GLU A 96 -9.71 6.13 -3.83
N GLN A 97 -9.59 7.46 -3.81
CA GLN A 97 -9.25 8.23 -5.02
C GLN A 97 -7.76 8.18 -5.37
N LEU A 98 -6.91 7.77 -4.43
CA LEU A 98 -5.45 7.86 -4.53
C LEU A 98 -4.79 6.49 -4.45
N VAL A 99 -5.33 5.60 -3.61
CA VAL A 99 -4.81 4.27 -3.35
C VAL A 99 -5.75 3.26 -3.98
N GLU A 100 -5.19 2.39 -4.80
CA GLU A 100 -5.92 1.28 -5.40
C GLU A 100 -5.98 0.09 -4.45
N ARG A 101 -4.84 -0.26 -3.85
CA ARG A 101 -4.72 -1.45 -3.00
C ARG A 101 -3.56 -1.32 -2.03
N ILE A 102 -3.66 -2.00 -0.89
CA ILE A 102 -2.55 -2.21 0.04
C ILE A 102 -2.21 -3.70 0.04
N VAL A 103 -0.96 -4.01 -0.23
CA VAL A 103 -0.42 -5.36 -0.33
C VAL A 103 0.56 -5.58 0.82
N PHE A 104 0.33 -6.64 1.58
CA PHE A 104 1.25 -7.05 2.65
C PHE A 104 2.17 -8.15 2.12
N PRO A 105 3.47 -8.15 2.49
CA PRO A 105 4.37 -9.23 2.14
C PRO A 105 3.84 -10.56 2.70
N GLU A 106 3.89 -11.60 1.89
CA GLU A 106 3.50 -12.94 2.33
C GLU A 106 4.37 -13.36 3.53
N LYS A 107 3.74 -13.93 4.57
CA LYS A 107 4.45 -14.64 5.63
C LYS A 107 5.01 -15.94 5.05
N LYS A 108 6.08 -15.87 4.24
CA LYS A 108 6.80 -17.07 3.84
C LYS A 108 7.42 -17.70 5.09
N PRO A 109 7.22 -19.01 5.33
CA PRO A 109 8.03 -19.70 6.33
C PRO A 109 9.49 -19.54 5.91
N ILE A 110 10.32 -19.00 6.80
CA ILE A 110 11.76 -18.97 6.58
C ILE A 110 12.22 -20.43 6.73
N TYR A 111 12.37 -21.14 5.62
CA TYR A 111 13.10 -22.40 5.61
C TYR A 111 14.60 -22.05 5.65
N PHE A 112 15.20 -22.12 6.83
CA PHE A 112 16.65 -22.21 6.93
C PHE A 112 17.08 -23.61 6.46
N PRO A 113 18.06 -23.73 5.54
CA PRO A 113 18.62 -25.02 5.15
C PRO A 113 19.36 -25.70 6.31
#